data_AF-A0A4P7SRS0-F1
#
_entry.id   AF-A0A4P7SRS0-F1
#
_cell.length_a   1.000
_cell.length_b   1.000
_cell.length_c   1.000
_cell.angle_alpha   90.00
_cell.angle_beta   90.00
_cell.angle_gamma   90.00
#
_symmetry.space_group_name_H-M   'P 1'
#
loop_
_entity.id
_entity.type
_entity.pdbx_description
1 polymer ?
#
loop_
_entity_poly.entity_id
_entity_poly.type
_entity_poly.pdbx_seq_one_letter_code
_entity_poly.pdbx_strand_id
1 'polypeptide(L)'
;MSQSRAASKTRTPTQHLAIAILALLLIALLGFYTLVTGRITEGSAKLKEGAGQASAGAEQLRDGAGKLATGAGQADTGAGRLSAGAEKIHAGISDKLAPGADKLQDGAGKLAEGAVRIATDVNSKLAPGVYKADDGARKLAAGAVQLSAALTPTAAGNAENNLADGATRLDGGAAQLADGTGELAAGTAQLKGYRGANSDPEAGTGTAALAQALELLQAAASDPVQGLVPLAVVKDKIARIAAGAQKLDAGATRLQGGAVRLQAGAAQLHAGTGKLTAGFATLAGKLNSRDPNSPGVVLGTQLLADGTSKIRIGMDGVPGDPEHPGLLKAAATMTEGSSRLADGTVALNAGIKGDPGDPTNPGLLTGSQALASGASELSAGNTKLASGSLQLATGADKLADGNARIADGTGTLYSSAAAVSPSNVVGQSDAATALGLVGALGLGSVAAFLVLRNRRHVLEGK
;
A
#
# COMPACT_ATOMS: atom_id res chain seq x y z
N MET A 1 86.85 45.17 -118.40
CA MET A 1 86.18 44.77 -119.66
C MET A 1 85.96 43.26 -119.55
N SER A 2 84.76 42.70 -119.43
CA SER A 2 83.62 42.83 -120.34
C SER A 2 82.29 42.58 -119.59
N GLN A 3 81.27 43.39 -119.87
CA GLN A 3 79.88 43.14 -119.51
C GLN A 3 79.34 41.98 -120.34
N SER A 4 78.48 41.12 -119.79
CA SER A 4 77.56 40.30 -120.60
C SER A 4 76.16 40.31 -119.99
N ARG A 5 75.24 40.80 -120.82
CA ARG A 5 73.81 41.05 -120.63
C ARG A 5 73.02 39.84 -120.13
N ALA A 6 71.94 40.17 -119.42
CA ALA A 6 70.86 39.31 -118.99
C ALA A 6 70.25 38.43 -120.10
N ALA A 7 69.88 37.20 -119.74
CA ALA A 7 68.82 36.45 -120.38
C ALA A 7 67.72 36.21 -119.35
N SER A 8 66.74 37.13 -119.27
CA SER A 8 65.51 36.86 -118.53
C SER A 8 64.76 35.76 -119.28
N LYS A 9 64.78 34.55 -118.73
CA LYS A 9 63.94 33.44 -119.20
C LYS A 9 62.49 33.82 -118.88
N THR A 10 61.78 34.37 -119.87
CA THR A 10 60.35 34.69 -119.76
C THR A 10 59.59 33.39 -119.50
N ARG A 11 58.98 33.29 -118.32
CA ARG A 11 58.10 32.18 -117.94
C ARG A 11 56.90 32.14 -118.90
N THR A 12 56.47 30.96 -119.33
CA THR A 12 55.32 30.82 -120.22
C THR A 12 54.01 31.10 -119.46
N PRO A 13 52.92 31.56 -120.12
CA PRO A 13 51.64 31.82 -119.46
C PRO A 13 51.06 30.60 -118.71
N THR A 14 51.34 29.38 -119.19
CA THR A 14 51.01 28.12 -118.50
C THR A 14 51.81 27.91 -117.19
N GLN A 15 53.06 28.37 -117.11
CA GLN A 15 53.83 28.36 -115.86
C GLN A 15 53.35 29.44 -114.88
N HIS A 16 52.93 30.61 -115.37
CA HIS A 16 52.31 31.63 -114.52
C HIS A 16 50.97 31.17 -113.92
N LEU A 17 50.13 30.46 -114.69
CA LEU A 17 48.87 29.90 -114.20
C LEU A 17 49.09 28.78 -113.18
N ALA A 18 50.04 27.87 -113.43
CA ALA A 18 50.38 26.80 -112.49
C ALA A 18 50.91 27.37 -111.16
N ILE A 19 51.80 28.37 -111.20
CA ILE A 19 52.31 29.05 -110.00
C ILE A 19 51.17 29.78 -109.26
N ALA A 20 50.24 30.41 -109.97
CA ALA A 20 49.10 31.10 -109.34
C ALA A 20 48.14 30.12 -108.65
N ILE A 21 47.83 28.97 -109.25
CA ILE A 21 47.01 27.92 -108.64
C ILE A 21 47.72 27.32 -107.42
N LEU A 22 49.02 27.04 -107.52
CA LEU A 22 49.83 26.54 -106.40
C LEU A 22 49.90 27.56 -105.26
N ALA A 23 50.04 28.84 -105.57
CA ALA A 23 50.03 29.92 -104.59
C ALA A 23 48.67 30.04 -103.89
N LEU A 24 47.55 29.96 -104.63
CA LEU A 24 46.20 29.98 -104.05
C LEU A 24 45.92 28.74 -103.20
N LEU A 25 46.35 27.56 -103.64
CA LEU A 25 46.27 26.33 -102.83
C LEU A 25 47.13 26.43 -101.57
N LEU A 26 48.33 27.00 -101.65
CA LEU A 26 49.18 27.25 -100.49
C LEU A 26 48.55 28.27 -99.53
N ILE A 27 47.94 29.33 -100.04
CA ILE A 27 47.21 30.32 -99.22
C ILE A 27 45.98 29.68 -98.57
N ALA A 28 45.22 28.87 -99.30
CA ALA A 28 44.06 28.15 -98.76
C ALA A 28 44.47 27.10 -97.72
N LEU A 29 45.56 26.35 -97.96
CA LEU A 29 46.15 25.41 -97.02
C LEU A 29 46.67 26.14 -95.78
N LEU A 30 47.32 27.30 -95.94
CA LEU A 30 47.81 28.13 -94.85
C LEU A 30 46.67 28.73 -94.02
N GLY A 31 45.61 29.19 -94.68
CA GLY A 31 44.38 29.69 -94.03
C GLY A 31 43.61 28.59 -93.31
N PHE A 32 43.52 27.39 -93.89
CA PHE A 32 42.97 26.22 -93.22
C PHE A 32 43.85 25.82 -92.03
N TYR A 33 45.17 25.83 -92.19
CA TYR A 33 46.12 25.51 -91.14
C TYR A 33 46.02 26.51 -89.97
N THR A 34 46.00 27.81 -90.22
CA THR A 34 45.84 28.83 -89.18
C THR A 34 44.50 28.76 -88.48
N LEU A 35 43.43 28.44 -89.22
CA LEU A 35 42.11 28.23 -88.66
C LEU A 35 42.10 27.00 -87.75
N VAL A 36 42.68 25.88 -88.20
CA VAL A 36 42.75 24.63 -87.43
C VAL A 36 43.64 24.80 -86.19
N THR A 37 44.83 25.41 -86.32
CA THR A 37 45.70 25.66 -85.15
C THR A 37 45.06 26.65 -84.18
N GLY A 38 44.38 27.68 -84.68
CA GLY A 38 43.62 28.63 -83.85
C GLY A 38 42.51 27.95 -83.06
N ARG A 39 41.71 27.09 -83.70
CA ARG A 39 40.65 26.30 -83.05
C ARG A 39 41.21 25.29 -82.04
N ILE A 40 42.33 24.63 -82.34
CA ILE A 40 43.01 23.71 -81.42
C ILE A 40 43.54 24.47 -80.21
N THR A 41 44.12 25.65 -80.41
CA THR A 41 44.67 26.50 -79.36
C THR A 41 43.57 27.01 -78.44
N GLU A 42 42.47 27.53 -78.99
CA GLU A 42 41.30 27.99 -78.23
C GLU A 42 40.62 26.83 -77.49
N GLY A 43 40.42 25.69 -78.15
CA GLY A 43 39.85 24.48 -77.55
C GLY A 43 40.72 23.92 -76.42
N SER A 44 42.04 23.92 -76.60
CA SER A 44 42.99 23.48 -75.57
C SER A 44 43.02 24.43 -74.36
N ALA A 45 42.92 25.74 -74.59
CA ALA A 45 42.81 26.72 -73.52
C ALA A 45 41.52 26.55 -72.71
N LYS A 46 40.37 26.40 -73.38
CA LYS A 46 39.07 26.14 -72.73
C LYS A 46 39.08 24.83 -71.95
N LEU A 47 39.68 23.77 -72.52
CA LEU A 47 39.79 22.48 -71.83
C LEU A 47 40.73 22.55 -70.63
N LYS A 48 41.84 23.29 -70.72
CA LYS A 48 42.73 23.54 -69.58
C LYS A 48 42.03 24.28 -68.45
N GLU A 49 41.28 25.33 -68.78
CA GLU A 49 40.49 26.09 -67.80
C GLU A 49 39.42 25.22 -67.15
N GLY A 50 38.62 24.49 -67.94
CA GLY A 50 37.62 23.57 -67.42
C GLY A 50 38.21 22.45 -66.57
N ALA A 51 39.37 21.91 -66.96
CA ALA A 51 40.11 20.93 -66.16
C ALA A 51 40.57 21.52 -64.83
N GLY A 52 41.08 22.76 -64.83
CA GLY A 52 41.46 23.50 -63.63
C GLY A 52 40.27 23.76 -62.69
N GLN A 53 39.12 24.19 -63.23
CA GLN A 53 37.89 24.40 -62.45
C GLN A 53 37.40 23.10 -61.81
N ALA A 54 37.39 22.00 -62.57
CA ALA A 54 36.99 20.70 -62.03
C ALA A 54 38.02 20.13 -61.05
N SER A 55 39.31 20.44 -61.18
CA SER A 55 40.32 20.13 -60.16
C SER A 55 40.04 20.87 -58.85
N ALA A 56 39.78 22.18 -58.92
CA ALA A 56 39.42 22.97 -57.74
C ALA A 56 38.12 22.48 -57.09
N GLY A 57 37.11 22.11 -57.89
CA GLY A 57 35.89 21.48 -57.40
C GLY A 57 36.14 20.13 -56.72
N ALA A 58 37.06 19.32 -57.24
CA ALA A 58 37.46 18.05 -56.64
C ALA A 58 38.21 18.26 -55.31
N GLU A 59 39.08 19.27 -55.21
CA GLU A 59 39.72 19.65 -53.95
C GLU A 59 38.69 20.10 -52.89
N GLN A 60 37.72 20.93 -53.27
CA GLN A 60 36.62 21.33 -52.38
C GLN A 60 35.80 20.12 -51.90
N LEU A 61 35.50 19.19 -52.81
CA LEU A 61 34.78 17.95 -52.49
C LEU A 61 35.58 17.09 -51.50
N ARG A 62 36.89 16.95 -51.71
CA ARG A 62 37.79 16.26 -50.79
C ARG A 62 37.76 16.88 -49.41
N ASP A 63 37.93 18.20 -49.32
CA ASP A 63 37.95 18.90 -48.04
C ASP A 63 36.61 18.78 -47.31
N GLY A 64 35.49 18.88 -48.05
CA GLY A 64 34.15 18.62 -47.53
C GLY A 64 33.98 17.19 -47.01
N ALA A 65 34.45 16.20 -47.77
CA ALA A 65 34.43 14.80 -47.38
C ALA A 65 35.32 14.52 -46.16
N GLY A 66 36.48 15.17 -46.05
CA GLY A 66 37.34 15.09 -44.86
C GLY A 66 36.69 15.67 -43.61
N LYS A 67 36.00 16.82 -43.74
CA LYS A 67 35.21 17.41 -42.64
C LYS A 67 34.07 16.49 -42.22
N LEU A 68 33.36 15.89 -43.17
CA LEU A 68 32.29 14.94 -42.90
C LEU A 68 32.81 13.68 -42.20
N ALA A 69 33.95 13.13 -42.63
CA ALA A 69 34.59 12.00 -41.97
C ALA A 69 34.97 12.31 -40.52
N THR A 70 35.52 13.51 -40.29
CA THR A 70 35.87 13.99 -38.94
C THR A 70 34.63 14.12 -38.05
N GLY A 71 33.56 14.75 -38.57
CA GLY A 71 32.29 14.90 -37.86
C GLY A 71 31.64 13.55 -37.54
N ALA A 72 31.67 12.61 -38.48
CA ALA A 72 31.21 11.23 -38.27
C ALA A 72 32.02 10.52 -37.18
N GLY A 73 33.34 10.69 -37.13
CA GLY A 73 34.17 10.12 -36.05
C GLY A 73 33.88 10.72 -34.67
N GLN A 74 33.56 12.02 -34.59
CA GLN A 74 33.13 12.65 -33.33
C GLN A 74 31.76 12.11 -32.88
N ALA A 75 30.81 11.97 -33.81
CA ALA A 75 29.50 11.42 -33.53
C ALA A 75 29.57 9.94 -33.12
N ASP A 76 30.47 9.16 -33.73
CA ASP A 76 30.77 7.77 -33.34
C ASP A 76 31.28 7.69 -31.88
N THR A 77 32.24 8.54 -31.52
CA THR A 77 32.74 8.63 -30.13
C THR A 77 31.62 8.99 -29.15
N GLY A 78 30.74 9.92 -29.54
CA GLY A 78 29.55 10.28 -28.75
C GLY A 78 28.57 9.11 -28.59
N ALA A 79 28.29 8.39 -29.67
CA ALA A 79 27.42 7.21 -29.66
C ALA A 79 28.00 6.07 -28.81
N GLY A 80 29.32 5.83 -28.87
CA GLY A 80 29.98 4.86 -28.00
C GLY A 80 29.88 5.21 -26.51
N ARG A 81 30.03 6.50 -26.16
CA ARG A 81 29.82 6.97 -24.78
C ARG A 81 28.37 6.81 -24.33
N LEU A 82 27.40 7.08 -25.20
CA LEU A 82 25.98 6.88 -24.92
C LEU A 82 25.67 5.39 -24.68
N SER A 83 26.19 4.51 -25.54
CA SER A 83 26.03 3.05 -25.41
C SER A 83 26.57 2.54 -24.07
N ALA A 84 27.82 2.89 -23.73
CA ALA A 84 28.43 2.50 -22.45
C ALA A 84 27.67 3.09 -21.23
N GLY A 85 27.10 4.29 -21.37
CA GLY A 85 26.24 4.89 -20.34
C GLY A 85 24.93 4.13 -20.15
N ALA A 86 24.27 3.76 -21.25
CA ALA A 86 23.03 2.98 -21.24
C ALA A 86 23.25 1.56 -20.68
N GLU A 87 24.36 0.91 -21.01
CA GLU A 87 24.74 -0.39 -20.43
C GLU A 87 24.95 -0.31 -18.91
N LYS A 88 25.59 0.76 -18.41
CA LYS A 88 25.75 0.97 -16.95
C LYS A 88 24.40 1.18 -16.25
N ILE A 89 23.48 1.92 -16.88
CA ILE A 89 22.12 2.10 -16.37
C ILE A 89 21.41 0.74 -16.35
N HIS A 90 21.47 -0.02 -17.44
CA HIS A 90 20.88 -1.34 -17.56
C HIS A 90 21.39 -2.28 -16.45
N ALA A 91 22.71 -2.37 -16.25
CA ALA A 91 23.32 -3.15 -15.19
C ALA A 91 22.88 -2.68 -13.79
N GLY A 92 22.82 -1.37 -13.55
CA GLY A 92 22.31 -0.82 -12.29
C GLY A 92 20.85 -1.22 -12.02
N ILE A 93 20.03 -1.27 -13.07
CA ILE A 93 18.64 -1.70 -12.97
C ILE A 93 18.56 -3.22 -12.73
N SER A 94 19.24 -4.03 -13.54
CA SER A 94 19.19 -5.50 -13.47
C SER A 94 19.77 -6.05 -12.18
N ASP A 95 20.89 -5.49 -11.72
CA ASP A 95 21.67 -6.09 -10.64
C ASP A 95 21.26 -5.58 -9.26
N LYS A 96 20.59 -4.41 -9.20
CA LYS A 96 20.26 -3.75 -7.93
C LYS A 96 18.80 -3.37 -7.83
N LEU A 97 18.30 -2.56 -8.77
CA LEU A 97 16.96 -1.99 -8.65
C LEU A 97 15.87 -3.06 -8.75
N ALA A 98 15.93 -3.94 -9.76
CA ALA A 98 14.96 -5.01 -9.96
C ALA A 98 14.94 -6.03 -8.79
N PRO A 99 16.09 -6.57 -8.32
CA PRO A 99 16.09 -7.44 -7.14
C PRO A 99 15.64 -6.73 -5.85
N GLY A 100 15.93 -5.43 -5.73
CA GLY A 100 15.45 -4.61 -4.62
C GLY A 100 13.94 -4.43 -4.63
N ALA A 101 13.37 -4.19 -5.81
CA ALA A 101 11.92 -4.09 -6.01
C ALA A 101 11.20 -5.41 -5.71
N ASP A 102 11.78 -6.57 -6.10
CA ASP A 102 11.23 -7.88 -5.73
C ASP A 102 11.17 -8.07 -4.22
N LYS A 103 12.27 -7.77 -3.52
CA LYS A 103 12.31 -7.88 -2.05
C LYS A 103 11.31 -6.95 -1.38
N LEU A 104 11.14 -5.74 -1.93
CA LEU A 104 10.16 -4.78 -1.42
C LEU A 104 8.73 -5.28 -1.64
N GLN A 105 8.44 -5.82 -2.83
CA GLN A 105 7.14 -6.42 -3.17
C GLN A 105 6.83 -7.62 -2.27
N ASP A 106 7.79 -8.53 -2.08
CA ASP A 106 7.65 -9.67 -1.17
C ASP A 106 7.41 -9.22 0.28
N GLY A 107 8.12 -8.19 0.73
CA GLY A 107 7.96 -7.59 2.05
C GLY A 107 6.58 -6.96 2.23
N ALA A 108 6.11 -6.22 1.23
CA ALA A 108 4.78 -5.61 1.23
C ALA A 108 3.67 -6.67 1.19
N GLY A 109 3.83 -7.75 0.43
CA GLY A 109 2.92 -8.89 0.42
C GLY A 109 2.81 -9.56 1.78
N LYS A 110 3.95 -9.83 2.44
CA LYS A 110 3.96 -10.38 3.81
C LYS A 110 3.33 -9.44 4.83
N LEU A 111 3.54 -8.14 4.70
CA LEU A 111 2.90 -7.14 5.55
C LEU A 111 1.38 -7.16 5.36
N ALA A 112 0.91 -7.23 4.11
CA ALA A 112 -0.51 -7.32 3.79
C ALA A 112 -1.17 -8.58 4.37
N GLU A 113 -0.53 -9.75 4.20
CA GLU A 113 -0.97 -11.00 4.82
C GLU A 113 -1.03 -10.91 6.35
N GLY A 114 -0.02 -10.30 6.97
CA GLY A 114 0.03 -10.06 8.41
C GLY A 114 -1.10 -9.15 8.89
N ALA A 115 -1.37 -8.07 8.16
CA ALA A 115 -2.45 -7.14 8.47
C ALA A 115 -3.83 -7.82 8.38
N VAL A 116 -4.07 -8.61 7.34
CA VAL A 116 -5.29 -9.43 7.19
C VAL A 116 -5.46 -10.40 8.36
N ARG A 117 -4.37 -11.04 8.80
CA ARG A 117 -4.40 -11.96 9.95
C ARG A 117 -4.77 -11.25 11.25
N ILE A 118 -4.17 -10.09 11.51
CA ILE A 118 -4.49 -9.26 12.68
C ILE A 118 -5.97 -8.85 12.64
N ALA A 119 -6.45 -8.32 11.52
CA ALA A 119 -7.85 -7.93 11.37
C ALA A 119 -8.80 -9.11 11.60
N THR A 120 -8.44 -10.29 11.09
CA THR A 120 -9.20 -11.53 11.30
C THR A 120 -9.23 -11.92 12.78
N ASP A 121 -8.10 -11.91 13.48
CA ASP A 121 -8.02 -12.28 14.89
C ASP A 121 -8.77 -11.27 15.79
N VAL A 122 -8.68 -9.97 15.48
CA VAL A 122 -9.45 -8.94 16.16
C VAL A 122 -10.95 -9.21 16.01
N ASN A 123 -11.43 -9.44 14.79
CA ASN A 123 -12.85 -9.59 14.51
C ASN A 123 -13.43 -10.95 14.98
N SER A 124 -12.67 -12.02 14.86
CA SER A 124 -13.16 -13.39 15.12
C SER A 124 -12.88 -13.92 16.53
N LYS A 125 -11.89 -13.35 17.23
CA LYS A 125 -11.48 -13.83 18.57
C LYS A 125 -11.62 -12.75 19.62
N LEU A 126 -10.96 -11.60 19.42
CA LEU A 126 -10.84 -10.59 20.47
C LEU A 126 -12.15 -9.84 20.70
N ALA A 127 -12.77 -9.28 19.66
CA ALA A 127 -14.02 -8.51 19.79
C ALA A 127 -15.17 -9.34 20.39
N PRO A 128 -15.43 -10.59 19.97
CA PRO A 128 -16.44 -11.43 20.62
C PRO A 128 -16.15 -11.70 22.10
N GLY A 129 -14.87 -11.83 22.48
CA GLY A 129 -14.46 -11.98 23.87
C GLY A 129 -14.77 -10.73 24.69
N VAL A 130 -14.46 -9.54 24.14
CA VAL A 130 -14.77 -8.26 24.77
C VAL A 130 -16.28 -8.06 24.96
N TYR A 131 -17.09 -8.36 23.94
CA TYR A 131 -18.55 -8.23 24.05
C TYR A 131 -19.15 -9.18 25.08
N LYS A 132 -18.66 -10.43 25.14
CA LYS A 132 -19.11 -11.41 26.16
C LYS A 132 -18.73 -10.97 27.58
N ALA A 133 -17.53 -10.42 27.76
CA ALA A 133 -17.09 -9.92 29.05
C ALA A 133 -17.94 -8.72 29.50
N ASP A 134 -18.25 -7.78 28.59
CA ASP A 134 -19.11 -6.63 28.89
C ASP A 134 -20.54 -7.05 29.24
N ASP A 135 -21.15 -7.94 28.45
CA ASP A 135 -22.47 -8.48 28.73
C ASP A 135 -22.51 -9.24 30.08
N GLY A 136 -21.50 -10.07 30.35
CA GLY A 136 -21.36 -10.80 31.61
C GLY A 136 -21.22 -9.86 32.81
N ALA A 137 -20.39 -8.82 32.70
CA ALA A 137 -20.21 -7.83 33.76
C ALA A 137 -21.51 -7.05 34.04
N ARG A 138 -22.24 -6.65 32.99
CA ARG A 138 -23.54 -5.97 33.12
C ARG A 138 -24.60 -6.87 33.79
N LYS A 139 -24.67 -8.14 33.39
CA LYS A 139 -25.57 -9.13 34.02
C LYS A 139 -25.22 -9.36 35.49
N LEU A 140 -23.93 -9.46 35.81
CA LEU A 140 -23.47 -9.61 37.18
C LEU A 140 -23.82 -8.39 38.04
N ALA A 141 -23.64 -7.17 37.50
CA ALA A 141 -24.02 -5.94 38.17
C ALA A 141 -25.54 -5.87 38.42
N ALA A 142 -26.35 -6.24 37.43
CA ALA A 142 -27.81 -6.30 37.58
C ALA A 142 -28.23 -7.31 38.66
N GLY A 143 -27.63 -8.50 38.66
CA GLY A 143 -27.88 -9.53 39.68
C GLY A 143 -27.47 -9.09 41.10
N ALA A 144 -26.35 -8.38 41.23
CA ALA A 144 -25.92 -7.81 42.51
C ALA A 144 -26.93 -6.77 43.05
N VAL A 145 -27.46 -5.91 42.17
CA VAL A 145 -28.52 -4.95 42.52
C VAL A 145 -29.80 -5.67 42.96
N GLN A 146 -30.22 -6.72 42.25
CA GLN A 146 -31.39 -7.51 42.62
C GLN A 146 -31.22 -8.21 43.97
N LEU A 147 -30.06 -8.82 44.23
CA LEU A 147 -29.75 -9.44 45.51
C LEU A 147 -29.77 -8.41 46.65
N SER A 148 -29.17 -7.24 46.42
CA SER A 148 -29.20 -6.13 47.38
C SER A 148 -30.64 -5.70 47.70
N ALA A 149 -31.49 -5.55 46.68
CA ALA A 149 -32.89 -5.18 46.85
C ALA A 149 -33.68 -6.23 47.65
N ALA A 150 -33.42 -7.52 47.43
CA ALA A 150 -34.09 -8.62 48.15
C ALA A 150 -33.67 -8.72 49.63
N LEU A 151 -32.52 -8.15 50.01
CA LEU A 151 -31.95 -8.23 51.36
C LEU A 151 -32.02 -6.91 52.14
N THR A 152 -32.46 -5.82 51.49
CA THR A 152 -32.61 -4.51 52.13
C THR A 152 -34.07 -4.36 52.55
N PRO A 153 -34.39 -4.21 53.85
CA PRO A 153 -35.77 -4.02 54.29
C PRO A 153 -36.39 -2.77 53.66
N THR A 154 -37.67 -2.85 53.31
CA THR A 154 -38.43 -1.69 52.85
C THR A 154 -39.10 -0.99 54.02
N ALA A 155 -39.46 0.28 53.85
CA ALA A 155 -40.15 1.04 54.90
C ALA A 155 -41.51 0.42 55.28
N ALA A 156 -42.18 -0.26 54.34
CA ALA A 156 -43.45 -0.92 54.58
C ALA A 156 -43.28 -2.32 55.23
N GLY A 157 -42.08 -2.90 55.17
CA GLY A 157 -41.77 -4.20 55.77
C GLY A 157 -42.56 -5.37 55.17
N ASN A 158 -43.14 -5.20 53.97
CA ASN A 158 -44.07 -6.18 53.39
C ASN A 158 -43.91 -6.37 51.87
N ALA A 159 -42.78 -5.95 51.30
CA ALA A 159 -42.54 -6.10 49.88
C ALA A 159 -42.46 -7.57 49.47
N GLU A 160 -43.05 -7.89 48.32
CA GLU A 160 -43.02 -9.23 47.76
C GLU A 160 -41.59 -9.61 47.35
N ASN A 161 -41.20 -10.86 47.62
CA ASN A 161 -39.86 -11.40 47.34
C ASN A 161 -38.71 -10.68 48.07
N ASN A 162 -39.00 -9.87 49.09
CA ASN A 162 -38.00 -9.30 49.97
C ASN A 162 -37.81 -10.18 51.21
N LEU A 163 -36.65 -10.81 51.33
CA LEU A 163 -36.34 -11.75 52.40
C LEU A 163 -36.22 -11.03 53.75
N ALA A 164 -35.72 -9.79 53.76
CA ALA A 164 -35.57 -9.00 54.97
C ALA A 164 -36.93 -8.55 55.54
N ASP A 165 -37.86 -8.17 54.66
CA ASP A 165 -39.26 -7.88 55.02
C ASP A 165 -39.97 -9.13 55.53
N GLY A 166 -39.78 -10.28 54.86
CA GLY A 166 -40.30 -11.57 55.32
C GLY A 166 -39.82 -11.93 56.73
N ALA A 167 -38.52 -11.74 57.01
CA ALA A 167 -37.96 -11.95 58.35
C ALA A 167 -38.54 -10.97 59.38
N THR A 168 -38.70 -9.70 59.01
CA THR A 168 -39.30 -8.67 59.88
C THR A 168 -40.75 -9.01 60.25
N ARG A 169 -41.54 -9.49 59.29
CA ARG A 169 -42.93 -9.93 59.53
C ARG A 169 -43.00 -11.17 60.40
N LEU A 170 -42.13 -12.14 60.17
CA LEU A 170 -42.07 -13.36 60.98
C LEU A 170 -41.67 -13.04 62.41
N ASP A 171 -40.74 -12.09 62.60
CA ASP A 171 -40.33 -11.60 63.91
C ASP A 171 -41.46 -10.93 64.68
N GLY A 172 -42.20 -10.02 64.02
CA GLY A 172 -43.37 -9.38 64.60
C GLY A 172 -44.48 -10.37 64.96
N GLY A 173 -44.75 -11.36 64.10
CA GLY A 173 -45.72 -12.42 64.38
C GLY A 173 -45.31 -13.34 65.54
N ALA A 174 -44.01 -13.63 65.66
CA ALA A 174 -43.47 -14.41 66.78
C ALA A 174 -43.58 -13.64 68.11
N ALA A 175 -43.34 -12.33 68.10
CA ALA A 175 -43.57 -11.46 69.26
C ALA A 175 -45.05 -11.45 69.67
N GLN A 176 -45.97 -11.25 68.72
CA GLN A 176 -47.41 -11.30 69.00
C GLN A 176 -47.87 -12.64 69.56
N LEU A 177 -47.33 -13.76 69.05
CA LEU A 177 -47.62 -15.09 69.58
C LEU A 177 -47.08 -15.25 71.02
N ALA A 178 -45.89 -14.73 71.30
CA ALA A 178 -45.33 -14.74 72.65
C ALA A 178 -46.17 -13.93 73.64
N ASP A 179 -46.65 -12.75 73.23
CA ASP A 179 -47.52 -11.90 74.03
C ASP A 179 -48.87 -12.58 74.31
N GLY A 180 -49.56 -13.06 73.27
CA GLY A 180 -50.86 -13.72 73.42
C GLY A 180 -50.81 -15.02 74.23
N THR A 181 -49.69 -15.74 74.19
CA THR A 181 -49.48 -16.92 75.05
C THR A 181 -49.16 -16.56 76.49
N GLY A 182 -48.51 -15.41 76.72
CA GLY A 182 -48.37 -14.81 78.05
C GLY A 182 -49.72 -14.41 78.65
N GLU A 183 -50.59 -13.78 77.86
CA GLU A 183 -51.97 -13.45 78.27
C GLU A 183 -52.78 -14.71 78.60
N LEU A 184 -52.69 -15.76 77.78
CA LEU A 184 -53.33 -17.05 78.04
C LEU A 184 -52.82 -17.69 79.34
N ALA A 185 -51.51 -17.64 79.59
CA ALA A 185 -50.92 -18.15 80.83
C ALA A 185 -51.41 -17.34 82.06
N ALA A 186 -51.53 -16.03 81.95
CA ALA A 186 -52.07 -15.17 83.01
C ALA A 186 -53.56 -15.45 83.27
N GLY A 187 -54.38 -15.56 82.24
CA GLY A 187 -55.81 -15.88 82.37
C GLY A 187 -56.06 -17.27 82.96
N THR A 188 -55.26 -18.27 82.61
CA THR A 188 -55.35 -19.61 83.23
C THR A 188 -54.92 -19.61 84.68
N ALA A 189 -53.92 -18.81 85.06
CA ALA A 189 -53.55 -18.60 86.45
C ALA A 189 -54.67 -17.95 87.26
N GLN A 190 -55.37 -16.95 86.69
CA GLN A 190 -56.56 -16.34 87.29
C GLN A 190 -57.72 -17.35 87.43
N LEU A 191 -57.99 -18.15 86.40
CA LEU A 191 -59.04 -19.18 86.44
C LEU A 191 -58.80 -20.23 87.53
N LYS A 192 -57.55 -20.67 87.67
CA LYS A 192 -57.12 -21.55 88.75
C LYS A 192 -57.38 -20.89 90.11
N GLY A 193 -57.00 -19.62 90.23
CA GLY A 193 -57.13 -18.83 91.45
C GLY A 193 -56.26 -19.38 92.58
N TYR A 194 -56.44 -18.83 93.77
CA TYR A 194 -55.78 -19.29 94.99
C TYR A 194 -56.83 -19.73 96.01
N ARG A 195 -56.49 -20.76 96.79
CA ARG A 195 -57.29 -21.14 97.95
C ARG A 195 -57.32 -20.00 98.96
N GLY A 196 -58.45 -19.80 99.62
CA GLY A 196 -58.56 -18.78 100.65
C GLY A 196 -57.88 -19.21 101.96
N ALA A 197 -57.48 -18.20 102.73
CA ALA A 197 -56.76 -18.39 103.99
C ALA A 197 -57.66 -18.97 105.08
N ASN A 198 -57.11 -19.75 106.02
CA ASN A 198 -57.84 -20.27 107.20
C ASN A 198 -59.15 -21.02 106.87
N SER A 199 -59.20 -21.73 105.75
CA SER A 199 -60.41 -22.41 105.28
C SER A 199 -61.59 -21.48 104.99
N ASP A 200 -61.34 -20.21 104.69
CA ASP A 200 -62.36 -19.27 104.22
C ASP A 200 -62.35 -19.22 102.68
N PRO A 201 -63.34 -19.79 101.98
CA PRO A 201 -63.39 -19.74 100.52
C PRO A 201 -63.65 -18.34 99.96
N GLU A 202 -64.29 -17.45 100.73
CA GLU A 202 -64.58 -16.07 100.29
C GLU A 202 -63.30 -15.25 100.17
N ALA A 203 -62.28 -15.61 100.95
CA ALA A 203 -60.92 -15.06 100.84
C ALA A 203 -60.10 -15.63 99.67
N GLY A 204 -60.63 -16.63 98.93
CA GLY A 204 -59.97 -17.24 97.78
C GLY A 204 -60.58 -16.80 96.44
N THR A 205 -60.00 -17.27 95.33
CA THR A 205 -60.55 -17.02 93.98
C THR A 205 -60.59 -18.27 93.09
N GLY A 206 -61.32 -18.19 91.99
CA GLY A 206 -61.28 -19.17 90.89
C GLY A 206 -61.77 -20.57 91.26
N THR A 207 -61.26 -21.58 90.54
CA THR A 207 -61.62 -22.98 90.78
C THR A 207 -61.08 -23.51 92.10
N ALA A 208 -59.97 -22.98 92.59
CA ALA A 208 -59.39 -23.34 93.89
C ALA A 208 -60.33 -22.97 95.05
N ALA A 209 -60.90 -21.76 95.04
CA ALA A 209 -61.88 -21.34 96.04
C ALA A 209 -63.22 -22.07 95.90
N LEU A 210 -63.70 -22.31 94.67
CA LEU A 210 -64.90 -23.09 94.43
C LEU A 210 -64.75 -24.53 94.95
N ALA A 211 -63.61 -25.17 94.66
CA ALA A 211 -63.31 -26.51 95.16
C ALA A 211 -63.28 -26.52 96.70
N GLN A 212 -62.66 -25.53 97.33
CA GLN A 212 -62.61 -25.39 98.80
C GLN A 212 -64.00 -25.14 99.41
N ALA A 213 -64.83 -24.30 98.81
CA ALA A 213 -66.21 -24.05 99.25
C ALA A 213 -67.08 -25.32 99.19
N LEU A 214 -66.94 -26.10 98.11
CA LEU A 214 -67.65 -27.36 97.95
C LEU A 214 -67.16 -28.43 98.93
N GLU A 215 -65.85 -28.48 99.19
CA GLU A 215 -65.26 -29.35 100.23
C GLU A 215 -65.85 -29.04 101.61
N LEU A 216 -65.94 -27.76 102.00
CA LEU A 216 -66.53 -27.33 103.29
C LEU A 216 -68.04 -27.55 103.35
N LEU A 217 -68.77 -27.26 102.27
CA LEU A 217 -70.21 -27.49 102.20
C LEU A 217 -70.55 -28.99 102.29
N GLN A 218 -69.73 -29.84 101.68
CA GLN A 218 -69.87 -31.29 101.77
C GLN A 218 -69.55 -31.79 103.18
N ALA A 219 -68.56 -31.20 103.86
CA ALA A 219 -68.28 -31.47 105.27
C ALA A 219 -69.45 -31.04 106.17
N ALA A 220 -69.99 -29.83 106.00
CA ALA A 220 -71.15 -29.32 106.75
C ALA A 220 -72.42 -30.14 106.50
N ALA A 221 -72.68 -30.57 105.27
CA ALA A 221 -73.81 -31.46 104.97
C ALA A 221 -73.66 -32.85 105.61
N SER A 222 -72.44 -33.24 105.98
CA SER A 222 -72.13 -34.52 106.63
C SER A 222 -72.26 -34.46 108.17
N ASP A 223 -72.57 -33.30 108.74
CA ASP A 223 -72.88 -33.10 110.16
C ASP A 223 -74.26 -33.73 110.53
N PRO A 224 -74.34 -34.60 111.54
CA PRO A 224 -75.55 -35.33 111.90
C PRO A 224 -76.72 -34.53 112.54
N VAL A 225 -76.62 -33.21 112.75
CA VAL A 225 -77.51 -32.50 113.70
C VAL A 225 -78.79 -31.84 113.13
N GLN A 226 -79.14 -31.86 111.84
CA GLN A 226 -80.40 -31.23 111.36
C GLN A 226 -81.25 -32.15 110.48
N GLY A 227 -82.40 -32.57 111.02
CA GLY A 227 -83.45 -33.27 110.30
C GLY A 227 -84.33 -32.33 109.48
N LEU A 228 -84.98 -32.91 108.45
CA LEU A 228 -86.10 -32.39 107.64
C LEU A 228 -85.83 -31.86 106.20
N VAL A 229 -84.71 -32.18 105.56
CA VAL A 229 -84.56 -31.97 104.09
C VAL A 229 -83.98 -33.23 103.42
N PRO A 230 -84.34 -33.58 102.16
CA PRO A 230 -83.70 -34.69 101.43
C PRO A 230 -82.24 -34.39 101.06
N LEU A 231 -81.33 -34.42 102.05
CA LEU A 231 -79.92 -34.04 101.89
C LEU A 231 -79.11 -34.97 100.99
N ALA A 232 -79.54 -36.22 100.76
CA ALA A 232 -78.80 -37.18 99.94
C ALA A 232 -78.64 -36.73 98.48
N VAL A 233 -79.71 -36.18 97.88
CA VAL A 233 -79.68 -35.67 96.49
C VAL A 233 -78.82 -34.40 96.38
N VAL A 234 -78.83 -33.57 97.43
CA VAL A 234 -78.03 -32.34 97.50
C VAL A 234 -76.54 -32.70 97.65
N LYS A 235 -76.19 -33.68 98.49
CA LYS A 235 -74.81 -34.21 98.62
C LYS A 235 -74.26 -34.77 97.31
N ASP A 236 -75.04 -35.57 96.59
CA ASP A 236 -74.62 -36.12 95.30
C ASP A 236 -74.38 -35.01 94.26
N LYS A 237 -75.27 -34.00 94.20
CA LYS A 237 -75.09 -32.82 93.34
C LYS A 237 -73.83 -32.02 93.71
N ILE A 238 -73.57 -31.79 95.00
CA ILE A 238 -72.35 -31.10 95.48
C ILE A 238 -71.09 -31.89 95.09
N ALA A 239 -71.08 -33.21 95.33
CA ALA A 239 -69.94 -34.06 94.97
C ALA A 239 -69.65 -34.05 93.46
N ARG A 240 -70.69 -34.06 92.62
CA ARG A 240 -70.54 -33.93 91.16
C ARG A 240 -69.99 -32.57 90.74
N ILE A 241 -70.43 -31.48 91.38
CA ILE A 241 -69.91 -30.13 91.11
C ILE A 241 -68.45 -30.04 91.58
N ALA A 242 -68.11 -30.61 92.74
CA ALA A 242 -66.73 -30.65 93.26
C ALA A 242 -65.79 -31.41 92.32
N ALA A 243 -66.20 -32.59 91.85
CA ALA A 243 -65.47 -33.33 90.83
C ALA A 243 -65.34 -32.54 89.52
N GLY A 244 -66.36 -31.76 89.14
CA GLY A 244 -66.30 -30.82 88.02
C GLY A 244 -65.28 -29.70 88.22
N ALA A 245 -65.25 -29.08 89.41
CA ALA A 245 -64.30 -28.02 89.77
C ALA A 245 -62.85 -28.54 89.79
N GLN A 246 -62.61 -29.74 90.34
CA GLN A 246 -61.30 -30.39 90.32
C GLN A 246 -60.85 -30.73 88.89
N LYS A 247 -61.76 -31.22 88.03
CA LYS A 247 -61.46 -31.44 86.61
C LYS A 247 -61.12 -30.14 85.88
N LEU A 248 -61.83 -29.05 86.20
CA LEU A 248 -61.57 -27.73 85.63
C LEU A 248 -60.20 -27.18 86.08
N ASP A 249 -59.84 -27.34 87.35
CA ASP A 249 -58.52 -26.97 87.90
C ASP A 249 -57.37 -27.77 87.24
N ALA A 250 -57.54 -29.09 87.11
CA ALA A 250 -56.58 -29.94 86.41
C ALA A 250 -56.47 -29.55 84.93
N GLY A 251 -57.59 -29.22 84.28
CA GLY A 251 -57.63 -28.68 82.92
C GLY A 251 -56.88 -27.35 82.79
N ALA A 252 -57.13 -26.41 83.70
CA ALA A 252 -56.46 -25.11 83.77
C ALA A 252 -54.96 -25.26 83.99
N THR A 253 -54.53 -26.18 84.87
CA THR A 253 -53.11 -26.49 85.10
C THR A 253 -52.44 -27.05 83.84
N ARG A 254 -53.10 -27.97 83.12
CA ARG A 254 -52.59 -28.50 81.85
C ARG A 254 -52.49 -27.42 80.77
N LEU A 255 -53.50 -26.55 80.67
CA LEU A 255 -53.52 -25.45 79.72
C LEU A 255 -52.44 -24.41 80.03
N GLN A 256 -52.26 -24.07 81.31
CA GLN A 256 -51.18 -23.19 81.77
C GLN A 256 -49.81 -23.75 81.40
N GLY A 257 -49.56 -25.04 81.66
CA GLY A 257 -48.31 -25.71 81.26
C GLY A 257 -48.10 -25.71 79.75
N GLY A 258 -49.18 -25.89 78.97
CA GLY A 258 -49.16 -25.75 77.52
C GLY A 258 -48.83 -24.33 77.05
N ALA A 259 -49.47 -23.32 77.65
CA ALA A 259 -49.25 -21.91 77.35
C ALA A 259 -47.81 -21.48 77.65
N VAL A 260 -47.24 -21.87 78.80
CA VAL A 260 -45.84 -21.61 79.16
C VAL A 260 -44.88 -22.25 78.15
N ARG A 261 -45.14 -23.49 77.73
CA ARG A 261 -44.30 -24.16 76.71
C ARG A 261 -44.40 -23.47 75.35
N LEU A 262 -45.59 -23.05 74.94
CA LEU A 262 -45.80 -22.35 73.68
C LEU A 262 -45.16 -20.95 73.71
N GLN A 263 -45.27 -20.24 74.83
CA GLN A 263 -44.61 -18.96 75.07
C GLN A 263 -43.08 -19.10 74.97
N ALA A 264 -42.51 -20.13 75.60
CA ALA A 264 -41.07 -20.40 75.47
C ALA A 264 -40.67 -20.66 74.01
N GLY A 265 -41.47 -21.44 73.26
CA GLY A 265 -41.26 -21.68 71.83
C GLY A 265 -41.38 -20.41 70.98
N ALA A 266 -42.37 -19.55 71.25
CA ALA A 266 -42.57 -18.28 70.57
C ALA A 266 -41.44 -17.28 70.84
N ALA A 267 -40.96 -17.22 72.09
CA ALA A 267 -39.80 -16.41 72.46
C ALA A 267 -38.51 -16.90 71.77
N GLN A 268 -38.33 -18.22 71.65
CA GLN A 268 -37.22 -18.79 70.89
C GLN A 268 -37.32 -18.46 69.40
N LEU A 269 -38.52 -18.53 68.81
CA LEU A 269 -38.77 -18.16 67.43
C LEU A 269 -38.44 -16.68 67.19
N HIS A 270 -38.95 -15.79 68.05
CA HIS A 270 -38.68 -14.34 68.01
C HIS A 270 -37.18 -14.04 68.12
N ALA A 271 -36.47 -14.68 69.05
CA ALA A 271 -35.02 -14.52 69.17
C ALA A 271 -34.28 -15.02 67.91
N GLY A 272 -34.76 -16.09 67.27
CA GLY A 272 -34.21 -16.62 66.03
C GLY A 272 -34.44 -15.69 64.83
N THR A 273 -35.65 -15.14 64.70
CA THR A 273 -36.02 -14.22 63.62
C THR A 273 -35.34 -12.87 63.76
N GLY A 274 -35.18 -12.35 64.98
CA GLY A 274 -34.39 -11.14 65.24
C GLY A 274 -32.93 -11.30 64.80
N LYS A 275 -32.32 -12.47 65.05
CA LYS A 275 -30.97 -12.79 64.54
C LYS A 275 -30.92 -12.84 63.01
N LEU A 276 -31.94 -13.42 62.37
CA LEU A 276 -32.03 -13.48 60.91
C LEU A 276 -32.11 -12.07 60.31
N THR A 277 -32.98 -11.21 60.84
CA THR A 277 -33.12 -9.81 60.43
C THR A 277 -31.81 -9.03 60.59
N ALA A 278 -31.12 -9.19 61.72
CA ALA A 278 -29.80 -8.58 61.94
C ALA A 278 -28.74 -9.11 60.96
N GLY A 279 -28.78 -10.41 60.63
CA GLY A 279 -27.95 -11.03 59.62
C GLY A 279 -28.16 -10.43 58.23
N PHE A 280 -29.41 -10.26 57.81
CA PHE A 280 -29.74 -9.60 56.54
C PHE A 280 -29.30 -8.14 56.51
N ALA A 281 -29.50 -7.38 57.58
CA ALA A 281 -29.01 -6.01 57.67
C ALA A 281 -27.47 -5.93 57.53
N THR A 282 -26.74 -6.84 58.17
CA THR A 282 -25.28 -6.91 58.07
C THR A 282 -24.83 -7.26 56.65
N LEU A 283 -25.47 -8.25 56.03
CA LEU A 283 -25.15 -8.67 54.66
C LEU A 283 -25.48 -7.56 53.65
N ALA A 284 -26.63 -6.91 53.78
CA ALA A 284 -27.01 -5.76 52.94
C ALA A 284 -26.00 -4.61 53.08
N GLY A 285 -25.54 -4.31 54.30
CA GLY A 285 -24.49 -3.33 54.54
C GLY A 285 -23.18 -3.66 53.80
N LYS A 286 -22.73 -4.92 53.85
CA LYS A 286 -21.53 -5.38 53.13
C LYS A 286 -21.72 -5.35 51.60
N LEU A 287 -22.87 -5.78 51.10
CA LEU A 287 -23.18 -5.77 49.66
C LEU A 287 -23.20 -4.34 49.09
N ASN A 288 -23.70 -3.39 49.88
CA ASN A 288 -23.89 -1.99 49.50
C ASN A 288 -22.78 -1.05 49.97
N SER A 289 -21.65 -1.57 50.48
CA SER A 289 -20.52 -0.72 50.87
C SER A 289 -20.12 0.18 49.71
N ARG A 290 -20.03 1.48 49.98
CA ARG A 290 -19.62 2.53 49.03
C ARG A 290 -18.17 2.97 49.20
N ASP A 291 -17.42 2.32 50.09
CA ASP A 291 -16.01 2.61 50.28
C ASP A 291 -15.24 2.32 48.98
N PRO A 292 -14.59 3.31 48.36
CA PRO A 292 -13.81 3.09 47.14
C PRO A 292 -12.64 2.10 47.35
N ASN A 293 -12.11 2.02 48.58
CA ASN A 293 -11.00 1.12 48.92
C ASN A 293 -11.48 -0.28 49.34
N SER A 294 -12.78 -0.45 49.58
CA SER A 294 -13.40 -1.72 49.95
C SER A 294 -14.86 -1.74 49.49
N PRO A 295 -15.08 -1.74 48.16
CA PRO A 295 -16.41 -1.64 47.60
C PRO A 295 -17.20 -2.91 47.91
N GLY A 296 -18.49 -2.72 48.19
CA GLY A 296 -19.43 -3.83 48.26
C GLY A 296 -19.62 -4.46 46.88
N VAL A 297 -20.22 -5.65 46.85
CA VAL A 297 -20.44 -6.41 45.60
C VAL A 297 -21.20 -5.57 44.57
N VAL A 298 -22.17 -4.75 44.98
CA VAL A 298 -22.93 -3.89 44.07
C VAL A 298 -22.02 -2.87 43.38
N LEU A 299 -21.25 -2.10 44.15
CA LEU A 299 -20.34 -1.09 43.59
C LEU A 299 -19.21 -1.75 42.79
N GLY A 300 -18.62 -2.84 43.30
CA GLY A 300 -17.53 -3.54 42.62
C GLY A 300 -17.93 -4.09 41.25
N THR A 301 -19.14 -4.65 41.15
CA THR A 301 -19.66 -5.17 39.87
C THR A 301 -20.08 -4.06 38.91
N GLN A 302 -20.55 -2.91 39.41
CA GLN A 302 -20.77 -1.71 38.60
C GLN A 302 -19.46 -1.16 38.02
N LEU A 303 -18.41 -1.04 38.84
CA LEU A 303 -17.09 -0.60 38.38
C LEU A 303 -16.51 -1.56 37.35
N LEU A 304 -16.72 -2.87 37.52
CA LEU A 304 -16.34 -3.88 36.52
C LEU A 304 -17.08 -3.65 35.20
N ALA A 305 -18.41 -3.46 35.24
CA ALA A 305 -19.22 -3.21 34.05
C ALA A 305 -18.83 -1.90 33.33
N ASP A 306 -18.50 -0.84 34.09
CA ASP A 306 -17.98 0.40 33.52
C ASP A 306 -16.62 0.20 32.87
N GLY A 307 -15.75 -0.59 33.52
CA GLY A 307 -14.44 -0.96 32.98
C GLY A 307 -14.54 -1.74 31.67
N THR A 308 -15.38 -2.78 31.61
CA THR A 308 -15.61 -3.55 30.39
C THR A 308 -16.26 -2.71 29.29
N SER A 309 -17.13 -1.77 29.65
CA SER A 309 -17.76 -0.87 28.69
C SER A 309 -16.73 0.08 28.06
N LYS A 310 -15.73 0.54 28.82
CA LYS A 310 -14.60 1.31 28.28
C LYS A 310 -13.73 0.48 27.33
N ILE A 311 -13.48 -0.79 27.65
CA ILE A 311 -12.76 -1.71 26.76
C ILE A 311 -13.54 -1.93 25.46
N ARG A 312 -14.87 -2.10 25.55
CA ARG A 312 -15.75 -2.19 24.38
C ARG A 312 -15.69 -0.94 23.52
N ILE A 313 -15.72 0.26 24.12
CA ILE A 313 -15.52 1.52 23.38
C ILE A 313 -14.14 1.56 22.71
N GLY A 314 -13.08 1.08 23.37
CA GLY A 314 -11.76 0.95 22.72
C GLY A 314 -11.74 -0.02 21.53
N MET A 315 -12.60 -1.05 21.55
CA MET A 315 -12.77 -1.98 20.44
C MET A 315 -13.54 -1.37 19.27
N ASP A 316 -14.68 -0.76 19.56
CA ASP A 316 -15.67 -0.27 18.58
C ASP A 316 -15.33 1.14 18.05
N GLY A 317 -14.62 1.92 18.87
CA GLY A 317 -14.40 3.34 18.67
C GLY A 317 -15.37 4.19 19.50
N VAL A 318 -15.03 5.47 19.65
CA VAL A 318 -15.91 6.45 20.27
C VAL A 318 -16.98 6.83 19.23
N PRO A 319 -18.29 6.64 19.52
CA PRO A 319 -19.34 6.92 18.55
C PRO A 319 -19.30 8.37 18.06
N GLY A 320 -19.24 8.54 16.73
CA GLY A 320 -19.22 9.87 16.10
C GLY A 320 -17.86 10.57 16.12
N ASP A 321 -16.81 9.93 16.63
CA ASP A 321 -15.47 10.51 16.71
C ASP A 321 -14.48 9.77 15.78
N PRO A 322 -14.12 10.37 14.63
CA PRO A 322 -13.18 9.77 13.69
C PRO A 322 -11.73 9.74 14.21
N GLU A 323 -11.38 10.55 15.21
CA GLU A 323 -10.02 10.53 15.82
C GLU A 323 -9.83 9.30 16.72
N HIS A 324 -10.93 8.69 17.18
CA HIS A 324 -10.94 7.51 18.03
C HIS A 324 -11.74 6.35 17.40
N PRO A 325 -11.27 5.80 16.26
CA PRO A 325 -12.05 4.86 15.45
C PRO A 325 -12.14 3.44 16.03
N GLY A 326 -11.43 3.15 17.12
CA GLY A 326 -11.39 1.84 17.74
C GLY A 326 -10.51 0.83 17.02
N LEU A 327 -10.23 -0.29 17.70
CA LEU A 327 -9.34 -1.33 17.21
C LEU A 327 -9.87 -2.03 15.95
N LEU A 328 -11.20 -2.24 15.85
CA LEU A 328 -11.81 -2.88 14.68
C LEU A 328 -11.56 -2.08 13.40
N LYS A 329 -11.80 -0.77 13.45
CA LYS A 329 -11.58 0.12 12.29
C LYS A 329 -10.09 0.30 12.01
N ALA A 330 -9.26 0.45 13.05
CA ALA A 330 -7.82 0.56 12.88
C ALA A 330 -7.22 -0.67 12.17
N ALA A 331 -7.65 -1.87 12.54
CA ALA A 331 -7.21 -3.10 11.87
C ALA A 331 -7.67 -3.19 10.41
N ALA A 332 -8.88 -2.72 10.09
CA ALA A 332 -9.38 -2.63 8.72
C ALA A 332 -8.57 -1.61 7.89
N THR A 333 -8.31 -0.42 8.41
CA THR A 333 -7.51 0.61 7.75
C THR A 333 -6.06 0.17 7.54
N MET A 334 -5.47 -0.56 8.50
CA MET A 334 -4.16 -1.15 8.33
C MET A 334 -4.14 -2.16 7.17
N THR A 335 -5.18 -2.99 7.06
CA THR A 335 -5.33 -3.95 5.95
C THR A 335 -5.39 -3.22 4.61
N GLU A 336 -6.23 -2.19 4.50
CA GLU A 336 -6.33 -1.37 3.28
C GLU A 336 -5.00 -0.69 2.93
N GLY A 337 -4.33 -0.08 3.91
CA GLY A 337 -3.05 0.58 3.72
C GLY A 337 -1.96 -0.39 3.26
N SER A 338 -1.90 -1.58 3.85
CA SER A 338 -0.95 -2.63 3.47
C SER A 338 -1.22 -3.21 2.08
N SER A 339 -2.49 -3.37 1.69
CA SER A 339 -2.87 -3.78 0.34
C SER A 339 -2.45 -2.74 -0.69
N ARG A 340 -2.73 -1.46 -0.43
CA ARG A 340 -2.31 -0.35 -1.30
C ARG A 340 -0.80 -0.27 -1.46
N LEU A 341 -0.05 -0.56 -0.39
CA LEU A 341 1.40 -0.64 -0.46
C LEU A 341 1.84 -1.82 -1.35
N ALA A 342 1.25 -3.00 -1.16
CA ALA A 342 1.52 -4.17 -1.99
C ALA A 342 1.23 -3.89 -3.47
N ASP A 343 0.07 -3.33 -3.80
CA ASP A 343 -0.30 -2.95 -5.16
C ASP A 343 0.67 -1.92 -5.74
N GLY A 344 1.07 -0.93 -4.95
CA GLY A 344 2.07 0.06 -5.34
C GLY A 344 3.43 -0.56 -5.64
N THR A 345 3.85 -1.59 -4.89
CA THR A 345 5.10 -2.31 -5.16
C THR A 345 5.03 -3.20 -6.41
N VAL A 346 3.86 -3.77 -6.71
CA VAL A 346 3.62 -4.48 -7.98
C VAL A 346 3.73 -3.50 -9.15
N ALA A 347 3.10 -2.33 -9.05
CA ALA A 347 3.19 -1.29 -10.08
C ALA A 347 4.63 -0.79 -10.27
N LEU A 348 5.39 -0.62 -9.17
CA LEU A 348 6.81 -0.27 -9.23
C LEU A 348 7.62 -1.35 -9.96
N ASN A 349 7.39 -2.63 -9.65
CA ASN A 349 8.10 -3.74 -10.28
C ASN A 349 7.78 -3.82 -11.78
N ALA A 350 6.50 -3.61 -12.16
CA ALA A 350 6.09 -3.50 -13.55
C ALA A 350 6.75 -2.32 -14.27
N GLY A 351 6.90 -1.15 -13.62
CA GLY A 351 7.64 -0.03 -14.21
C GLY A 351 9.13 -0.31 -14.41
N ILE A 352 9.75 -1.13 -13.55
CA ILE A 352 11.18 -1.48 -13.64
C ILE A 352 11.40 -2.56 -14.70
N LYS A 353 10.64 -3.65 -14.65
CA LYS A 353 10.87 -4.86 -15.45
C LYS A 353 10.02 -4.93 -16.72
N GLY A 354 9.00 -4.10 -16.81
CA GLY A 354 7.93 -4.20 -17.78
C GLY A 354 6.78 -5.04 -17.25
N ASP A 355 5.60 -4.82 -17.84
CA ASP A 355 4.42 -5.64 -17.59
C ASP A 355 4.29 -6.68 -18.70
N PRO A 356 4.40 -7.99 -18.40
CA PRO A 356 4.21 -9.04 -19.40
C PRO A 356 2.81 -9.02 -20.04
N GLY A 357 1.81 -8.46 -19.35
CA GLY A 357 0.43 -8.31 -19.83
C GLY A 357 0.19 -7.02 -20.62
N ASP A 358 1.12 -6.06 -20.59
CA ASP A 358 1.03 -4.80 -21.32
C ASP A 358 2.33 -4.52 -22.11
N PRO A 359 2.38 -4.90 -23.39
CA PRO A 359 3.52 -4.65 -24.27
C PRO A 359 3.87 -3.17 -24.44
N THR A 360 2.95 -2.24 -24.11
CA THR A 360 3.21 -0.80 -24.18
C THR A 360 4.00 -0.30 -22.97
N ASN A 361 4.13 -1.12 -21.93
CA ASN A 361 5.00 -0.90 -20.79
C ASN A 361 6.19 -1.89 -20.78
N PRO A 362 7.23 -1.64 -21.59
CA PRO A 362 8.42 -2.49 -21.64
C PRO A 362 9.31 -2.35 -20.38
N GLY A 363 9.03 -1.37 -19.53
CA GLY A 363 9.81 -1.06 -18.33
C GLY A 363 11.19 -0.47 -18.60
N LEU A 364 11.83 -0.02 -17.52
CA LEU A 364 13.16 0.60 -17.55
C LEU A 364 14.26 -0.37 -18.00
N LEU A 365 14.14 -1.65 -17.65
CA LEU A 365 15.15 -2.66 -18.00
C LEU A 365 15.23 -2.86 -19.51
N THR A 366 14.10 -3.04 -20.18
CA THR A 366 14.04 -3.14 -21.65
C THR A 366 14.36 -1.80 -22.31
N GLY A 367 13.89 -0.68 -21.76
CA GLY A 367 14.17 0.66 -22.31
C GLY A 367 15.65 1.01 -22.31
N SER A 368 16.37 0.69 -21.23
CA SER A 368 17.82 0.90 -21.14
C SER A 368 18.60 0.00 -22.10
N GLN A 369 18.15 -1.24 -22.30
CA GLN A 369 18.72 -2.14 -23.29
C GLN A 369 18.50 -1.64 -24.72
N ALA A 370 17.30 -1.16 -25.04
CA ALA A 370 16.98 -0.57 -26.34
C ALA A 370 17.84 0.66 -26.64
N LEU A 371 18.08 1.51 -25.63
CA LEU A 371 18.95 2.67 -25.76
C LEU A 371 20.41 2.27 -26.04
N ALA A 372 20.94 1.26 -25.36
CA ALA A 372 22.28 0.73 -25.60
C ALA A 372 22.41 0.18 -27.03
N SER A 373 21.45 -0.64 -27.47
CA SER A 373 21.42 -1.18 -28.84
C SER A 373 21.36 -0.08 -29.89
N GLY A 374 20.46 0.91 -29.74
CA GLY A 374 20.34 2.02 -30.69
C GLY A 374 21.59 2.90 -30.75
N ALA A 375 22.27 3.12 -29.62
CA ALA A 375 23.54 3.84 -29.59
C ALA A 375 24.66 3.06 -30.30
N SER A 376 24.71 1.73 -30.14
CA SER A 376 25.63 0.86 -30.86
C SER A 376 25.36 0.85 -32.37
N GLU A 377 24.09 0.85 -32.78
CA GLU A 377 23.71 0.99 -34.20
C GLU A 377 24.11 2.35 -34.78
N LEU A 378 23.93 3.43 -34.03
CA LEU A 378 24.35 4.77 -34.43
C LEU A 378 25.86 4.86 -34.61
N SER A 379 26.64 4.26 -33.69
CA SER A 379 28.10 4.15 -33.81
C SER A 379 28.49 3.38 -35.07
N ALA A 380 27.90 2.21 -35.31
CA ALA A 380 28.15 1.44 -36.53
C ALA A 380 27.82 2.22 -37.81
N GLY A 381 26.73 2.99 -37.80
CA GLY A 381 26.35 3.89 -38.89
C GLY A 381 27.37 5.01 -39.13
N ASN A 382 27.84 5.66 -38.07
CA ASN A 382 28.83 6.73 -38.15
C ASN A 382 30.20 6.22 -38.62
N THR A 383 30.59 5.01 -38.21
CA THR A 383 31.79 4.34 -38.72
C THR A 383 31.70 4.11 -40.23
N LYS A 384 30.54 3.63 -40.72
CA LYS A 384 30.28 3.50 -42.17
C LYS A 384 30.35 4.85 -42.87
N LEU A 385 29.71 5.89 -42.33
CA LEU A 385 29.71 7.24 -42.91
C LEU A 385 31.13 7.82 -43.00
N ALA A 386 31.94 7.67 -41.95
CA ALA A 386 33.34 8.09 -41.94
C ALA A 386 34.14 7.38 -43.03
N SER A 387 34.01 6.04 -43.11
CA SER A 387 34.72 5.24 -44.11
C SER A 387 34.34 5.60 -45.55
N GLY A 388 33.04 5.82 -45.82
CA GLY A 388 32.56 6.23 -47.14
C GLY A 388 33.01 7.64 -47.50
N SER A 389 33.07 8.55 -46.52
CA SER A 389 33.58 9.91 -46.72
C SER A 389 35.08 9.93 -47.02
N LEU A 390 35.87 9.07 -46.36
CA LEU A 390 37.29 8.86 -46.69
C LEU A 390 37.49 8.31 -48.11
N GLN A 391 36.63 7.38 -48.54
CA GLN A 391 36.64 6.87 -49.92
C GLN A 391 36.30 7.98 -50.93
N LEU A 392 35.31 8.82 -50.62
CA LEU A 392 34.94 9.96 -51.46
C LEU A 392 36.08 10.98 -51.56
N ALA A 393 36.74 11.30 -50.44
CA ALA A 393 37.93 12.16 -50.43
C ALA A 393 39.05 11.59 -51.31
N THR A 394 39.33 10.30 -51.19
CA THR A 394 40.33 9.60 -52.01
C THR A 394 39.97 9.62 -53.50
N GLY A 395 38.68 9.45 -53.83
CA GLY A 395 38.18 9.54 -55.21
C GLY A 395 38.30 10.95 -55.77
N ALA A 396 38.03 11.97 -54.96
CA ALA A 396 38.17 13.37 -55.31
C ALA A 396 39.64 13.77 -55.53
N ASP A 397 40.58 13.28 -54.71
CA ASP A 397 42.02 13.44 -54.95
C ASP A 397 42.43 12.87 -56.32
N LYS A 398 41.99 11.63 -56.63
CA LYS A 398 42.27 11.02 -57.95
C LYS A 398 41.68 11.82 -59.11
N LEU A 399 40.51 12.43 -58.92
CA LEU A 399 39.88 13.29 -59.93
C LEU A 399 40.68 14.58 -60.11
N ALA A 400 41.10 15.23 -59.03
CA ALA A 400 41.97 16.41 -59.07
C ALA A 400 43.28 16.11 -59.81
N ASP A 401 43.96 15.01 -59.45
CA ASP A 401 45.19 14.56 -60.10
C ASP A 401 44.99 14.29 -61.60
N GLY A 402 43.90 13.61 -61.96
CA GLY A 402 43.54 13.33 -63.35
C GLY A 402 43.32 14.61 -64.14
N ASN A 403 42.61 15.57 -63.57
CA ASN A 403 42.34 16.86 -64.16
C ASN A 403 43.59 17.73 -64.29
N ALA A 404 44.48 17.72 -63.29
CA ALA A 404 45.77 18.38 -63.37
C ALA A 404 46.61 17.84 -64.54
N ARG A 405 46.60 16.51 -64.74
CA ARG A 405 47.27 15.87 -65.88
C ARG A 405 46.63 16.25 -67.23
N ILE A 406 45.30 16.40 -67.30
CA ILE A 406 44.62 16.89 -68.50
C ILE A 406 45.00 18.35 -68.77
N ALA A 407 45.04 19.20 -67.74
CA ALA A 407 45.42 20.61 -67.85
C ALA A 407 46.88 20.77 -68.32
N ASP A 408 47.79 19.93 -67.83
CA ASP A 408 49.19 19.91 -68.24
C ASP A 408 49.37 19.42 -69.70
N GLY A 409 48.71 18.32 -70.05
CA GLY A 409 48.73 17.78 -71.42
C GLY A 409 48.13 18.75 -72.44
N THR A 410 47.03 19.42 -72.09
CA THR A 410 46.42 20.44 -72.96
C THR A 410 47.24 21.73 -73.01
N GLY A 411 47.96 22.08 -71.94
CA GLY A 411 48.97 23.14 -71.96
C GLY A 411 50.14 22.83 -72.91
N THR A 412 50.57 21.57 -72.94
CA THR A 412 51.59 21.09 -73.89
C THR A 412 51.07 21.12 -75.33
N LEU A 413 49.82 20.70 -75.57
CA LEU A 413 49.18 20.80 -76.89
C LEU A 413 49.01 22.25 -77.34
N TYR A 414 48.58 23.14 -76.46
CA TYR A 414 48.44 24.57 -76.71
C TYR A 414 49.78 25.18 -77.14
N SER A 415 50.84 24.96 -76.35
CA SER A 415 52.17 25.51 -76.63
C SER A 415 52.76 24.92 -77.92
N SER A 416 52.55 23.63 -78.17
CA SER A 416 52.98 22.98 -79.41
C SER A 416 52.23 23.54 -80.64
N ALA A 417 50.91 23.69 -80.58
CA ALA A 417 50.13 24.27 -81.67
C ALA A 417 50.48 25.75 -81.93
N ALA A 418 50.77 26.51 -80.87
CA ALA A 418 51.24 27.90 -80.96
C ALA A 418 52.66 28.00 -81.56
N ALA A 419 53.55 27.06 -81.25
CA ALA A 419 54.92 27.03 -81.78
C ALA A 419 54.97 26.81 -83.30
N VAL A 420 54.03 26.05 -83.86
CA VAL A 420 53.97 25.76 -85.31
C VAL A 420 53.07 26.76 -86.07
N SER A 421 52.51 27.77 -85.39
CA SER A 421 51.68 28.79 -86.04
C SER A 421 52.51 29.68 -87.00
N PRO A 422 52.00 30.08 -88.18
CA PRO A 422 52.83 30.70 -89.23
C PRO A 422 53.52 31.98 -88.80
N SER A 423 52.95 32.73 -87.86
CA SER A 423 53.54 33.95 -87.30
C SER A 423 54.89 33.72 -86.60
N ASN A 424 55.09 32.54 -86.00
CA ASN A 424 56.36 32.17 -85.35
C ASN A 424 57.32 31.47 -86.31
N VAL A 425 56.79 30.70 -87.28
CA VAL A 425 57.58 30.02 -88.31
C VAL A 425 58.16 31.00 -89.34
N VAL A 426 57.50 32.13 -89.60
CA VAL A 426 57.99 33.20 -90.50
C VAL A 426 59.06 34.08 -89.83
N GLY A 427 59.20 34.04 -88.51
CA GLY A 427 60.23 34.77 -87.75
C GLY A 427 61.62 34.11 -87.75
N GLN A 428 61.72 32.82 -88.10
CA GLN A 428 62.99 32.12 -88.34
C GLN A 428 63.22 32.03 -89.85
N SER A 429 64.02 32.96 -90.36
CA SER A 429 64.32 33.16 -91.78
C SER A 429 65.28 32.11 -92.37
N ASP A 430 65.00 30.83 -92.21
CA ASP A 430 65.70 29.78 -92.96
C ASP A 430 64.71 28.75 -93.53
N ALA A 431 64.58 28.76 -94.85
CA ALA A 431 63.75 27.84 -95.61
C ALA A 431 64.16 26.35 -95.42
N ALA A 432 65.37 26.08 -94.93
CA ALA A 432 65.86 24.74 -94.60
C ALA A 432 65.21 24.16 -93.32
N THR A 433 64.91 25.00 -92.34
CA THR A 433 64.25 24.59 -91.09
C THR A 433 62.75 24.33 -91.26
N ALA A 434 62.08 25.03 -92.18
CA ALA A 434 60.66 24.82 -92.48
C ALA A 434 60.37 23.43 -93.07
N LEU A 435 61.26 22.89 -93.90
CA LEU A 435 61.18 21.52 -94.44
C LEU A 435 61.65 20.46 -93.42
N GLY A 436 62.62 20.79 -92.56
CA GLY A 436 63.06 19.93 -91.46
C GLY A 436 61.98 19.71 -90.40
N LEU A 437 61.16 20.72 -90.11
CA LEU A 437 60.04 20.61 -89.17
C LEU A 437 58.94 19.67 -89.67
N VAL A 438 58.61 19.68 -90.98
CA VAL A 438 57.61 18.75 -91.55
C VAL A 438 58.08 17.29 -91.45
N GLY A 439 59.39 17.04 -91.60
CA GLY A 439 59.99 15.71 -91.39
C GLY A 439 60.01 15.27 -89.92
N ALA A 440 60.31 16.18 -88.99
CA ALA A 440 60.28 15.89 -87.55
C ALA A 440 58.85 15.67 -87.03
N LEU A 441 57.86 16.37 -87.59
CA LEU A 441 56.43 16.24 -87.25
C LEU A 441 55.84 14.89 -87.71
N GLY A 442 56.34 14.30 -88.81
CA GLY A 442 55.93 12.96 -89.25
C GLY A 442 56.38 11.84 -88.29
N LEU A 443 57.60 11.94 -87.75
CA LEU A 443 58.18 10.89 -86.89
C LEU A 443 57.80 11.04 -85.41
N GLY A 444 57.68 12.27 -84.90
CA GLY A 444 57.27 12.53 -83.51
C GLY A 444 55.82 12.09 -83.22
N SER A 445 54.93 12.27 -84.20
CA SER A 445 53.52 11.84 -84.11
C SER A 445 53.37 10.32 -84.02
N VAL A 446 54.18 9.57 -84.77
CA VAL A 446 54.19 8.11 -84.77
C VAL A 446 54.81 7.55 -83.48
N ALA A 447 55.87 8.19 -82.97
CA ALA A 447 56.49 7.80 -81.69
C ALA A 447 55.54 8.04 -80.49
N ALA A 448 54.85 9.19 -80.44
CA ALA A 448 53.87 9.47 -79.40
C ALA A 448 52.66 8.52 -79.47
N PHE A 449 52.19 8.19 -80.69
CA PHE A 449 51.12 7.21 -80.90
C PHE A 449 51.52 5.78 -80.48
N LEU A 450 52.77 5.37 -80.73
CA LEU A 450 53.29 4.07 -80.30
C LEU A 450 53.51 3.98 -78.78
N VAL A 451 53.96 5.06 -78.12
CA VAL A 451 54.11 5.10 -76.65
C VAL A 451 52.75 5.07 -75.94
N LEU A 452 51.74 5.77 -76.48
CA LEU A 452 50.36 5.70 -75.99
C LEU A 452 49.73 4.31 -76.21
N ARG A 453 50.02 3.66 -77.36
CA ARG A 453 49.54 2.29 -77.65
C ARG A 453 50.19 1.23 -76.74
N ASN A 454 51.49 1.30 -76.47
CA ASN A 454 52.16 0.34 -75.59
C ASN A 454 51.72 0.47 -74.13
N ARG A 455 51.39 1.67 -73.64
CA ARG A 455 50.85 1.85 -72.28
C ARG A 455 49.42 1.33 -72.13
N ARG A 456 48.63 1.29 -73.21
CA ARG A 456 47.28 0.72 -73.21
C ARG A 456 47.30 -0.80 -72.95
N HIS A 457 48.28 -1.52 -73.51
CA HIS A 457 48.44 -2.96 -73.27
C HIS A 457 48.91 -3.32 -71.84
N VAL A 458 49.51 -2.38 -71.11
CA VAL A 458 49.96 -2.62 -69.71
C VAL A 458 48.82 -2.42 -68.71
N LEU A 459 47.75 -1.69 -69.07
CA LEU A 459 46.60 -1.43 -68.22
C LEU A 459 45.43 -2.41 -68.44
N GLU A 460 45.43 -3.18 -69.52
CA GLU A 460 44.43 -4.24 -69.78
C GLU A 460 44.92 -5.63 -69.32
N GLY A 461 46.07 -5.71 -68.65
CA GLY A 461 46.73 -6.96 -68.23
C GLY A 461 46.98 -7.11 -66.72
N LYS A 462 46.25 -6.39 -65.86
CA LYS A 462 46.25 -6.60 -64.40
C LYS A 462 44.88 -6.31 -63.78
#